data_AF-A0A5C7PNR1-F1
#
_entry.id   AF-A0A5C7PNR1-F1
#
_cell.length_a   1.000
_cell.length_b   1.000
_cell.length_c   1.000
_cell.angle_alpha   90.00
_cell.angle_beta   90.00
_cell.angle_gamma   90.00
#
_symmetry.space_group_name_H-M   'P 1'
#
loop_
_entity.id
_entity.type
_entity.pdbx_description
1 polymer ?
#
loop_
_entity_poly.entity_id
_entity_poly.type
_entity_poly.pdbx_seq_one_letter_code
_entity_poly.pdbx_strand_id
1 'polypeptide(L)'
;MNVHEYRTDLPLVWYQLEWHAPHRRNRLGDIGLSESAVDVLNEAIYRIDDGYRSLTTDQIASCGRRLLDGETVYTARMPAACILERFKTIGFLDMMVKDGDWRIEDLAAYKVQVLLDYVKLHEELIPHDTPRVGHLDDAILMEASWKSLREEIASYADYRRLRKLEADLQGKPVQAFRYFRDNWLESREAEKALLRHQREVGLSSYLSAVDVRIFRVH
;
A
#
# COMPACT_ATOMS: atom_id res chain seq x y z
N MET A 1 -0.56 7.21 8.99
CA MET A 1 -0.23 7.06 7.56
C MET A 1 -1.54 7.23 6.81
N ASN A 2 -1.65 8.22 5.93
CA ASN A 2 -2.88 8.39 5.15
C ASN A 2 -2.82 7.30 4.07
N VAL A 3 -3.51 6.18 4.28
CA VAL A 3 -3.37 4.95 3.47
C VAL A 3 -4.12 5.07 2.13
N HIS A 4 -4.70 6.23 1.84
CA HIS A 4 -5.76 6.33 0.84
C HIS A 4 -5.31 6.43 -0.62
N GLU A 5 -4.06 6.76 -0.93
CA GLU A 5 -3.51 6.68 -2.30
C GLU A 5 -2.02 7.04 -2.28
N TYR A 6 -1.24 6.49 -3.22
CA TYR A 6 0.12 6.98 -3.46
C TYR A 6 0.06 8.44 -3.93
N ARG A 7 0.95 9.29 -3.44
CA ARG A 7 0.97 10.71 -3.82
C ARG A 7 1.68 10.93 -5.14
N THR A 8 2.53 9.98 -5.51
CA THR A 8 3.34 10.04 -6.71
C THR A 8 3.10 8.80 -7.57
N ASP A 9 2.72 9.04 -8.81
CA ASP A 9 2.49 7.99 -9.79
C ASP A 9 3.80 7.38 -10.25
N LEU A 10 3.80 6.07 -10.42
CA LEU A 10 4.87 5.37 -11.10
C LEU A 10 4.67 5.57 -12.62
N PRO A 11 5.64 6.08 -13.38
CA PRO A 11 5.49 6.33 -14.82
C PRO A 11 5.60 5.02 -15.62
N LEU A 12 4.91 3.97 -15.17
CA LEU A 12 4.82 2.66 -15.81
C LEU A 12 3.54 2.59 -16.62
N VAL A 13 3.65 2.03 -17.83
CA VAL A 13 2.50 1.79 -18.70
C VAL A 13 2.27 0.29 -18.75
N TRP A 14 1.25 -0.18 -18.02
CA TRP A 14 0.86 -1.59 -17.99
C TRP A 14 0.28 -2.08 -19.32
N TYR A 15 -0.38 -1.19 -20.07
CA TYR A 15 -1.04 -1.49 -21.32
C TYR A 15 -0.51 -0.57 -22.43
N GLN A 16 0.45 -1.06 -23.22
CA GLN A 16 0.87 -0.41 -24.46
C GLN A 16 0.18 -1.10 -25.64
N LEU A 17 -0.48 -0.32 -26.50
CA LEU A 17 -0.81 -0.77 -27.86
C LEU A 17 0.53 -0.99 -28.58
N GLU A 18 0.67 -2.14 -29.24
CA GLU A 18 1.89 -2.55 -29.95
C GLU A 18 2.30 -1.49 -30.99
N TRP A 19 3.14 -0.54 -30.59
CA TRP A 19 3.89 0.28 -31.52
C TRP A 19 5.25 -0.39 -31.68
N HIS A 20 5.47 -1.02 -32.82
CA HIS A 20 6.77 -1.53 -33.26
C HIS A 20 7.72 -0.35 -33.55
N ALA A 21 8.11 0.39 -32.53
CA ALA A 21 9.35 1.16 -32.57
C ALA A 21 10.52 0.16 -32.51
N PRO A 22 11.65 0.43 -33.16
CA PRO A 22 12.80 -0.47 -33.12
C PRO A 22 13.17 -0.74 -31.65
N HIS A 23 13.27 -2.04 -31.29
CA HIS A 23 13.62 -2.64 -29.98
C HIS A 23 14.97 -2.17 -29.37
N ARG A 24 15.49 -1.03 -29.82
CA ARG A 24 16.65 -0.37 -29.23
C ARG A 24 16.21 0.31 -27.94
N ARG A 25 16.26 -0.45 -26.84
CA ARG A 25 17.06 -0.14 -25.63
C ARG A 25 16.47 -0.88 -24.41
N ASN A 26 16.78 -2.17 -24.30
CA ASN A 26 16.72 -2.97 -23.05
C ASN A 26 17.72 -2.48 -21.97
N ARG A 27 18.09 -1.19 -22.03
CA ARG A 27 19.12 -0.58 -21.21
C ARG A 27 18.58 0.63 -20.48
N LEU A 28 18.94 0.70 -19.21
CA LEU A 28 18.72 1.82 -18.32
C LEU A 28 20.07 2.51 -18.10
N GLY A 29 20.41 3.46 -18.99
CA GLY A 29 21.77 3.99 -19.07
C GLY A 29 22.77 2.88 -19.41
N ASP A 30 23.75 2.66 -18.54
CA ASP A 30 24.76 1.60 -18.70
C ASP A 30 24.27 0.22 -18.24
N ILE A 31 23.16 0.14 -17.50
CA ILE A 31 22.61 -1.09 -16.96
C ILE A 31 21.83 -1.83 -18.06
N GLY A 32 22.18 -3.09 -18.31
CA GLY A 32 21.40 -3.99 -19.15
C GLY A 32 20.42 -4.77 -18.31
N LEU A 33 19.13 -4.74 -18.67
CA LEU A 33 18.11 -5.52 -18.00
C LEU A 33 18.06 -6.92 -18.64
N SER A 34 18.11 -7.98 -17.83
CA SER A 34 18.00 -9.36 -18.30
C SER A 34 16.54 -9.75 -18.52
N GLU A 35 16.23 -10.39 -19.65
CA GLU A 35 14.89 -10.95 -19.90
C GLU A 35 14.50 -11.99 -18.83
N SER A 36 15.45 -12.82 -18.39
CA SER A 36 15.19 -13.80 -17.32
C SER A 36 14.79 -13.16 -16.00
N ALA A 37 15.39 -12.03 -15.64
CA ALA A 37 15.05 -11.32 -14.40
C ALA A 37 13.69 -10.62 -14.52
N VAL A 38 13.34 -10.14 -15.71
CA VAL A 38 11.99 -9.62 -16.02
C VAL A 38 10.94 -10.73 -15.94
N ASP A 39 11.26 -11.94 -16.38
CA ASP A 39 10.37 -13.11 -16.27
C ASP A 39 10.11 -13.47 -14.80
N VAL A 40 11.12 -13.40 -13.93
CA VAL A 40 10.94 -13.62 -12.47
C VAL A 40 10.00 -12.57 -11.88
N LEU A 41 10.13 -11.29 -12.25
CA LEU A 41 9.20 -10.24 -11.82
C LEU A 41 7.78 -10.50 -12.33
N ASN A 42 7.63 -10.87 -13.61
CA ASN A 42 6.34 -11.18 -14.22
C ASN A 42 5.66 -12.37 -13.54
N GLU A 43 6.40 -13.41 -13.18
CA GLU A 43 5.88 -14.55 -12.43
C GLU A 43 5.39 -14.13 -11.03
N ALA A 44 6.15 -13.27 -10.34
CA ALA A 44 5.72 -12.72 -9.05
C ALA A 44 4.43 -11.88 -9.19
N ILE A 45 4.33 -11.04 -10.22
CA ILE A 45 3.12 -10.25 -10.53
C ILE A 45 1.94 -11.19 -10.80
N TYR A 46 2.13 -12.20 -11.66
CA TYR A 46 1.09 -13.16 -12.03
C TYR A 46 0.54 -13.91 -10.81
N ARG A 47 1.42 -14.33 -9.89
CA ARG A 47 1.01 -14.98 -8.63
C ARG A 47 0.20 -14.07 -7.71
N ILE A 48 0.37 -12.75 -7.80
CA ILE A 48 -0.38 -11.77 -6.98
C ILE A 48 -1.70 -11.38 -7.65
N ASP A 49 -1.68 -11.08 -8.95
CA ASP A 49 -2.83 -10.67 -9.75
C ASP A 49 -2.60 -11.08 -11.22
N ASP A 50 -3.36 -12.07 -11.68
CA ASP A 50 -3.30 -12.63 -13.03
C ASP A 50 -3.94 -11.72 -14.10
N GLY A 51 -4.52 -10.59 -13.70
CA GLY A 51 -5.11 -9.60 -14.59
C GLY A 51 -4.11 -8.72 -15.32
N TYR A 52 -2.84 -8.70 -14.91
CA TYR A 52 -1.79 -7.91 -15.56
C TYR A 52 -1.18 -8.65 -16.76
N ARG A 53 -0.91 -7.91 -17.84
CA ARG A 53 -0.06 -8.41 -18.93
C ARG A 53 1.39 -8.41 -18.49
N SER A 54 2.15 -9.41 -18.96
CA SER A 54 3.60 -9.48 -18.75
C SER A 54 4.28 -8.22 -19.26
N LEU A 55 5.13 -7.64 -18.41
CA LEU A 55 5.96 -6.50 -18.76
C LEU A 55 7.13 -6.95 -19.63
N THR A 56 7.46 -6.11 -20.61
CA THR A 56 8.67 -6.27 -21.41
C THR A 56 9.84 -5.51 -20.79
N THR A 57 11.05 -5.95 -21.12
CA THR A 57 12.29 -5.27 -20.75
C THR A 57 12.32 -3.80 -21.18
N ASP A 58 11.76 -3.47 -22.35
CA ASP A 58 11.71 -2.08 -22.82
C ASP A 58 10.69 -1.22 -22.04
N GLN A 59 9.57 -1.80 -21.58
CA GLN A 59 8.62 -1.07 -20.72
C GLN A 59 9.28 -0.66 -19.40
N ILE A 60 10.01 -1.58 -18.76
CA ILE A 60 10.73 -1.31 -17.51
C ILE A 60 11.86 -0.31 -17.74
N ALA A 61 12.66 -0.48 -18.80
CA ALA A 61 13.72 0.46 -19.15
C ALA A 61 13.16 1.86 -19.47
N SER A 62 12.04 1.95 -20.19
CA SER A 62 11.34 3.20 -20.50
C SER A 62 10.74 3.86 -19.26
N CYS A 63 10.28 3.08 -18.29
CA CYS A 63 9.85 3.60 -16.98
C CYS A 63 11.04 4.22 -16.24
N GLY A 64 12.14 3.48 -16.11
CA GLY A 64 13.36 3.95 -15.45
C GLY A 64 13.97 5.19 -16.10
N ARG A 65 14.00 5.28 -17.44
CA ARG A 65 14.48 6.48 -18.16
C ARG A 65 13.66 7.72 -17.81
N ARG A 66 12.33 7.61 -17.78
CA ARG A 66 11.43 8.71 -17.37
C ARG A 66 11.70 9.15 -15.94
N LEU A 67 12.03 8.22 -15.04
CA LEU A 67 12.43 8.53 -13.66
C LEU A 67 13.79 9.22 -13.57
N LEU A 68 14.71 8.95 -14.50
CA LEU A 68 16.01 9.63 -14.57
C LEU A 68 15.88 11.06 -15.13
N ASP A 69 14.98 11.29 -16.09
CA ASP A 69 14.77 12.59 -16.74
C ASP A 69 14.06 13.63 -15.82
N GLY A 70 13.28 13.18 -14.83
CA GLY A 70 12.43 14.03 -13.97
C GLY A 70 13.12 14.85 -12.86
N GLU A 71 14.16 15.62 -13.16
CA GLU A 71 14.72 16.75 -12.36
C GLU A 71 15.65 16.58 -11.12
N THR A 72 16.49 17.62 -10.99
CA THR A 72 17.42 18.19 -9.96
C THR A 72 18.60 17.37 -9.40
N VAL A 73 19.82 17.90 -9.63
CA VAL A 73 21.16 17.38 -9.25
C VAL A 73 21.29 16.96 -7.77
N TYR A 74 20.56 17.59 -6.84
CA TYR A 74 20.67 17.31 -5.40
C TYR A 74 20.03 16.00 -4.94
N THR A 75 19.05 15.47 -5.67
CA THR A 75 18.32 14.24 -5.30
C THR A 75 18.78 13.02 -6.07
N ALA A 76 19.78 13.15 -6.96
CA ALA A 76 20.23 12.09 -7.86
C ALA A 76 20.63 10.79 -7.13
N ARG A 77 21.14 10.88 -5.90
CA ARG A 77 21.52 9.69 -5.10
C ARG A 77 20.35 8.98 -4.41
N MET A 78 19.21 9.62 -4.26
CA MET A 78 18.04 9.03 -3.60
C MET A 78 17.12 8.40 -4.65
N PRO A 79 16.48 7.25 -4.35
CA PRO A 79 15.43 6.72 -5.22
C PRO A 79 14.33 7.75 -5.46
N ALA A 80 13.66 7.67 -6.62
CA ALA A 80 12.56 8.55 -6.96
C ALA A 80 11.45 8.49 -5.90
N ALA A 81 10.72 9.59 -5.69
CA ALA A 81 9.71 9.69 -4.64
C ALA A 81 8.65 8.57 -4.71
N CYS A 82 8.22 8.19 -5.92
CA CYS A 82 7.27 7.10 -6.15
C CYS A 82 7.83 5.74 -5.73
N ILE A 83 9.12 5.49 -5.95
CA ILE A 83 9.81 4.28 -5.48
C ILE A 83 9.87 4.29 -3.96
N LEU A 84 10.30 5.41 -3.35
CA LEU A 84 10.39 5.53 -1.88
C LEU A 84 9.04 5.33 -1.18
N GLU A 85 7.94 5.81 -1.76
CA GLU A 85 6.60 5.59 -1.21
C GLU A 85 6.24 4.10 -1.21
N ARG A 86 6.48 3.39 -2.31
CA ARG A 86 6.20 1.96 -2.44
C ARG A 86 7.11 1.14 -1.53
N PHE A 87 8.41 1.47 -1.48
CA PHE A 87 9.36 0.83 -0.58
C PHE A 87 8.97 0.96 0.90
N LYS A 88 8.45 2.13 1.31
CA LYS A 88 7.89 2.30 2.68
C LYS A 88 6.69 1.39 2.93
N THR A 89 5.83 1.21 1.92
CA THR A 89 4.72 0.25 2.02
C THR A 89 5.21 -1.18 2.14
N ILE A 90 6.24 -1.58 1.40
CA ILE A 90 6.88 -2.90 1.53
C ILE A 90 7.42 -3.11 2.96
N GLY A 91 8.13 -2.11 3.51
CA GLY A 91 8.56 -2.15 4.91
C GLY A 91 7.38 -2.27 5.90
N PHE A 92 6.25 -1.64 5.60
CA PHE A 92 5.03 -1.78 6.40
C PHE A 92 4.41 -3.18 6.30
N LEU A 93 4.49 -3.84 5.14
CA LEU A 93 4.09 -5.24 4.97
C LEU A 93 5.00 -6.19 5.78
N ASP A 94 6.32 -5.96 5.77
CA ASP A 94 7.26 -6.74 6.60
C ASP A 94 6.95 -6.60 8.10
N MET A 95 6.60 -5.39 8.56
CA MET A 95 6.11 -5.19 9.93
C MET A 95 4.82 -5.97 10.20
N MET A 96 3.87 -5.98 9.26
CA MET A 96 2.59 -6.68 9.37
C MET A 96 2.78 -8.19 9.53
N VAL A 97 3.66 -8.80 8.72
CA VAL A 97 3.97 -10.24 8.81
C VAL A 97 4.66 -10.60 10.12
N LYS A 98 5.46 -9.69 10.68
CA LYS A 98 6.16 -9.90 11.96
C LYS A 98 5.29 -9.66 13.19
N ASP A 99 4.11 -9.08 13.04
CA ASP A 99 3.20 -8.79 14.15
C ASP A 99 2.35 -10.02 14.48
N GLY A 100 2.83 -10.83 15.43
CA GLY A 100 2.15 -12.08 15.82
C GLY A 100 0.77 -11.89 16.47
N ASP A 101 0.40 -10.68 16.86
CA ASP A 101 -0.95 -10.40 17.38
C ASP A 101 -1.94 -10.05 16.23
N TRP A 102 -1.44 -9.81 15.02
CA TRP A 102 -2.24 -9.53 13.82
C TRP A 102 -2.33 -10.76 12.91
N ARG A 103 -3.52 -11.38 12.85
CA ARG A 103 -3.80 -12.45 11.89
C ARG A 103 -4.14 -11.86 10.53
N ILE A 104 -3.26 -11.98 9.54
CA ILE A 104 -3.53 -11.56 8.16
C ILE A 104 -4.54 -12.52 7.52
N GLU A 105 -5.44 -12.02 6.66
CA GLU A 105 -6.34 -12.87 5.88
C GLU A 105 -5.56 -13.78 4.91
N ASP A 106 -5.95 -15.05 4.78
CA ASP A 106 -5.16 -16.09 4.09
C ASP A 106 -4.73 -15.69 2.66
N LEU A 107 -5.63 -15.13 1.85
CA LEU A 107 -5.31 -14.69 0.49
C LEU A 107 -4.35 -13.49 0.46
N ALA A 108 -4.55 -12.53 1.38
CA ALA A 108 -3.65 -11.39 1.51
C ALA A 108 -2.27 -11.83 2.02
N ALA A 109 -2.23 -12.77 2.98
CA ALA A 109 -1.00 -13.34 3.52
C ALA A 109 -0.17 -14.03 2.42
N TYR A 110 -0.81 -14.82 1.56
CA TYR A 110 -0.16 -15.42 0.39
C TYR A 110 0.49 -14.35 -0.51
N LYS A 111 -0.26 -13.32 -0.90
CA LYS A 111 0.23 -12.25 -1.79
C LYS A 111 1.36 -11.44 -1.16
N VAL A 112 1.27 -11.13 0.13
CA VAL A 112 2.33 -10.46 0.87
C VAL A 112 3.59 -11.33 0.93
N GLN A 113 3.44 -12.64 1.11
CA GLN A 113 4.58 -13.56 1.10
C GLN A 113 5.26 -13.60 -0.27
N VAL A 114 4.50 -13.71 -1.37
CA VAL A 114 5.05 -13.64 -2.75
C VAL A 114 5.86 -12.36 -2.95
N LEU A 115 5.30 -11.23 -2.54
CA LEU A 115 5.97 -9.93 -2.66
C LEU A 115 7.27 -9.89 -1.84
N LEU A 116 7.21 -10.25 -0.56
CA LEU A 116 8.38 -10.19 0.33
C LEU A 116 9.45 -11.22 -0.04
N ASP A 117 9.07 -12.37 -0.62
CA ASP A 117 10.02 -13.35 -1.14
C ASP A 117 10.78 -12.80 -2.34
N TYR A 118 10.07 -12.13 -3.28
CA TYR A 118 10.71 -11.47 -4.41
C TYR A 118 11.71 -10.39 -3.95
N VAL A 119 11.29 -9.49 -3.05
CA VAL A 119 12.14 -8.40 -2.53
C VAL A 119 13.40 -8.92 -1.81
N LYS A 120 13.36 -10.16 -1.29
CA LYS A 120 14.49 -10.79 -0.59
C LYS A 120 15.41 -11.59 -1.52
N LEU A 121 15.08 -11.71 -2.81
CA LEU A 121 15.94 -12.39 -3.77
C LEU A 121 17.30 -11.69 -3.85
N HIS A 122 18.36 -12.49 -4.03
CA HIS A 122 19.71 -11.98 -4.24
C HIS A 122 19.98 -11.56 -5.70
N GLU A 123 19.11 -11.96 -6.63
CA GLU A 123 19.23 -11.61 -8.05
C GLU A 123 18.37 -10.37 -8.35
N GLU A 124 18.99 -9.19 -8.24
CA GLU A 124 18.33 -7.90 -8.44
C GLU A 124 18.13 -7.63 -9.94
N LEU A 125 16.90 -7.29 -10.38
CA LEU A 125 16.64 -6.86 -11.76
C LEU A 125 17.32 -5.53 -12.06
N ILE A 126 17.34 -4.62 -11.08
CA ILE A 126 18.04 -3.34 -11.10
C ILE A 126 18.85 -3.24 -9.81
N PRO A 127 20.17 -3.00 -9.87
CA PRO A 127 20.99 -2.87 -8.67
C PRO A 127 20.39 -1.85 -7.70
N HIS A 128 20.21 -2.23 -6.44
CA HIS A 128 19.55 -1.39 -5.43
C HIS A 128 20.26 -0.06 -5.16
N ASP A 129 21.58 0.00 -5.37
CA ASP A 129 22.38 1.21 -5.25
C ASP A 129 22.32 2.11 -6.49
N THR A 130 21.56 1.71 -7.53
CA THR A 130 21.43 2.51 -8.75
C THR A 130 20.78 3.87 -8.43
N PRO A 131 21.46 4.99 -8.74
CA PRO A 131 20.94 6.33 -8.50
C PRO A 131 19.52 6.52 -9.08
N ARG A 132 18.60 7.05 -8.27
CA ARG A 132 17.15 7.29 -8.55
C ARG A 132 16.27 6.08 -8.86
N VAL A 133 16.79 4.99 -9.40
CA VAL A 133 15.99 3.87 -9.93
C VAL A 133 16.23 2.54 -9.23
N GLY A 134 17.13 2.48 -8.25
CA GLY A 134 17.23 1.31 -7.36
C GLY A 134 15.88 1.00 -6.71
N HIS A 135 15.56 -0.28 -6.60
CA HIS A 135 14.24 -0.79 -6.14
C HIS A 135 13.06 -0.45 -7.07
N LEU A 136 13.29 -0.09 -8.33
CA LEU A 136 12.20 0.18 -9.26
C LEU A 136 11.34 -1.07 -9.48
N ASP A 137 11.93 -2.24 -9.58
CA ASP A 137 11.23 -3.52 -9.74
C ASP A 137 10.39 -3.89 -8.50
N ASP A 138 10.93 -3.68 -7.29
CA ASP A 138 10.15 -3.80 -6.05
C ASP A 138 8.94 -2.85 -6.04
N ALA A 139 9.14 -1.61 -6.50
CA ALA A 139 8.08 -0.62 -6.60
C ALA A 139 7.02 -1.03 -7.63
N ILE A 140 7.42 -1.61 -8.76
CA ILE A 140 6.50 -2.16 -9.78
C ILE A 140 5.67 -3.30 -9.19
N LEU A 141 6.30 -4.22 -8.46
CA LEU A 141 5.61 -5.34 -7.82
C LEU A 141 4.60 -4.86 -6.77
N MET A 142 5.01 -3.88 -5.94
CA MET A 142 4.12 -3.26 -4.97
C MET A 142 2.94 -2.55 -5.66
N GLU A 143 3.18 -1.83 -6.76
CA GLU A 143 2.13 -1.18 -7.55
C GLU A 143 1.10 -2.20 -8.07
N ALA A 144 1.56 -3.33 -8.64
CA ALA A 144 0.68 -4.41 -9.09
C ALA A 144 -0.15 -5.01 -7.95
N SER A 145 0.44 -5.12 -6.76
CA SER A 145 -0.23 -5.69 -5.60
C SER A 145 -1.26 -4.77 -4.94
N TRP A 146 -1.18 -3.45 -5.18
CA TRP A 146 -1.92 -2.42 -4.42
C TRP A 146 -3.42 -2.65 -4.41
N LYS A 147 -4.01 -2.94 -5.58
CA LYS A 147 -5.47 -3.16 -5.71
C LYS A 147 -5.98 -4.25 -4.77
N SER A 148 -5.18 -5.30 -4.57
CA SER A 148 -5.56 -6.46 -3.75
C SER A 148 -5.15 -6.34 -2.29
N LEU A 149 -4.08 -5.60 -1.97
CA LEU A 149 -3.55 -5.50 -0.62
C LEU A 149 -4.00 -4.24 0.14
N ARG A 150 -4.49 -3.19 -0.54
CA ARG A 150 -4.82 -1.90 0.09
C ARG A 150 -5.76 -2.01 1.30
N GLU A 151 -6.73 -2.93 1.25
CA GLU A 151 -7.74 -3.09 2.32
C GLU A 151 -7.14 -3.73 3.57
N GLU A 152 -6.29 -4.74 3.40
CA GLU A 152 -5.56 -5.38 4.50
C GLU A 152 -4.51 -4.41 5.09
N ILE A 153 -3.80 -3.65 4.24
CA ILE A 153 -2.85 -2.60 4.67
C ILE A 153 -3.58 -1.53 5.50
N ALA A 154 -4.75 -1.06 5.04
CA ALA A 154 -5.56 -0.08 5.76
C ALA A 154 -6.05 -0.63 7.10
N SER A 155 -6.49 -1.89 7.12
CA SER A 155 -6.93 -2.58 8.34
C SER A 155 -5.80 -2.68 9.37
N TYR A 156 -4.60 -3.09 8.94
CA TYR A 156 -3.44 -3.17 9.82
C TYR A 156 -3.00 -1.79 10.35
N ALA A 157 -3.07 -0.75 9.51
CA ALA A 157 -2.76 0.61 9.93
C ALA A 157 -3.72 1.13 11.00
N ASP A 158 -5.02 0.87 10.84
CA ASP A 158 -6.03 1.25 11.83
C ASP A 158 -5.91 0.42 13.12
N TYR A 159 -5.65 -0.88 13.00
CA TYR A 159 -5.35 -1.77 14.12
C TYR A 159 -4.18 -1.24 14.97
N ARG A 160 -3.05 -0.88 14.35
CA ARG A 160 -1.89 -0.33 15.08
C ARG A 160 -2.23 0.99 15.78
N ARG A 161 -3.07 1.82 15.16
CA ARG A 161 -3.56 3.07 15.76
C ARG A 161 -4.42 2.78 16.98
N LEU A 162 -5.40 1.88 16.88
CA LEU A 162 -6.29 1.53 17.99
C LEU A 162 -5.54 0.83 19.12
N ARG A 163 -4.66 -0.13 18.82
CA ARG A 163 -3.79 -0.78 19.82
C ARG A 163 -3.00 0.24 20.64
N LYS A 164 -2.47 1.28 19.98
CA LYS A 164 -1.75 2.35 20.68
C LYS A 164 -2.67 3.16 21.58
N LEU A 165 -3.84 3.58 21.08
CA LEU A 165 -4.79 4.35 21.87
C LEU A 165 -5.29 3.59 23.10
N GLU A 166 -5.65 2.32 22.94
CA GLU A 166 -6.09 1.45 24.04
C GLU A 166 -4.98 1.23 25.08
N ALA A 167 -3.72 1.05 24.63
CA ALA A 167 -2.59 0.95 25.53
C ALA A 167 -2.38 2.25 26.33
N ASP A 168 -2.44 3.40 25.67
CA ASP A 168 -2.29 4.73 26.27
C ASP A 168 -3.41 4.98 27.31
N LEU A 169 -4.66 4.62 27.01
CA LEU A 169 -5.80 4.71 27.95
C LEU A 169 -5.61 3.85 29.21
N GLN A 170 -4.93 2.71 29.08
CA GLN A 170 -4.62 1.83 30.21
C GLN A 170 -3.28 2.17 30.89
N GLY A 171 -2.57 3.21 30.44
CA GLY A 171 -1.25 3.58 30.96
C GLY A 171 -0.18 2.50 30.74
N LYS A 172 -0.36 1.64 29.73
CA LYS A 172 0.57 0.54 29.42
C LYS A 172 1.40 0.87 28.18
N PRO A 173 2.67 0.44 28.12
CA PRO A 173 3.43 0.53 26.88
C PRO A 173 2.80 -0.41 25.82
N VAL A 174 2.75 0.04 24.57
CA VAL A 174 2.12 -0.67 23.44
C VAL A 174 2.64 -2.11 23.28
N GLN A 175 3.94 -2.32 23.55
CA GLN A 175 4.59 -3.63 23.45
C GLN A 175 4.11 -4.63 24.51
N ALA A 176 3.66 -4.15 25.67
CA ALA A 176 3.11 -4.98 26.75
C ALA A 176 1.59 -5.13 26.64
N PHE A 177 0.94 -4.34 25.77
CA PHE A 177 -0.50 -4.38 25.56
C PHE A 177 -0.85 -5.35 24.43
N ARG A 178 -1.58 -6.42 24.77
CA ARG A 178 -2.09 -7.40 23.80
C ARG A 178 -3.41 -6.91 23.24
N TYR A 179 -3.48 -6.84 21.93
CA TYR A 179 -4.65 -6.43 21.18
C TYR A 179 -4.61 -7.21 19.89
N PHE A 180 -5.63 -8.01 19.62
CA PHE A 180 -5.66 -8.92 18.48
C PHE A 180 -6.60 -8.41 17.39
N ARG A 181 -6.58 -9.06 16.21
CA ARG A 181 -7.53 -8.75 15.13
C ARG A 181 -8.99 -8.81 15.57
N ASP A 182 -9.36 -9.75 16.44
CA ASP A 182 -10.74 -9.88 16.93
C ASP A 182 -11.14 -8.68 17.80
N ASN A 183 -10.24 -8.18 18.65
CA ASN A 183 -10.50 -6.95 19.43
C ASN A 183 -10.69 -5.74 18.51
N TRP A 184 -9.90 -5.66 17.44
CA TRP A 184 -10.05 -4.62 16.44
C TRP A 184 -11.40 -4.71 15.74
N LEU A 185 -11.81 -5.91 15.29
CA LEU A 185 -13.11 -6.14 14.65
C LEU A 185 -14.27 -5.72 15.56
N GLU A 186 -14.25 -6.15 16.83
CA GLU A 186 -15.24 -5.73 17.84
C GLU A 186 -15.28 -4.20 17.99
N SER A 187 -14.12 -3.55 18.05
CA SER A 187 -14.04 -2.08 18.13
C SER A 187 -14.64 -1.39 16.89
N ARG A 188 -14.39 -1.94 15.69
CA ARG A 188 -14.96 -1.43 14.43
C ARG A 188 -16.48 -1.64 14.37
N GLU A 189 -16.98 -2.76 14.90
CA GLU A 189 -18.42 -3.04 14.97
C GLU A 189 -19.14 -2.12 15.94
N ALA A 190 -18.56 -1.90 17.13
CA ALA A 190 -19.06 -0.95 18.11
C ALA A 190 -19.11 0.49 17.55
N GLU A 191 -18.05 0.93 16.85
CA GLU A 191 -18.03 2.24 16.18
C GLU A 191 -19.13 2.36 15.11
N LYS A 192 -19.30 1.34 14.26
CA LYS A 192 -20.37 1.31 13.25
C LYS A 192 -21.76 1.33 13.90
N ALA A 193 -21.96 0.63 15.02
CA ALA A 193 -23.21 0.64 15.77
C ALA A 193 -23.50 2.03 16.36
N LEU A 194 -22.50 2.68 16.95
CA LEU A 194 -22.63 4.03 17.48
C LEU A 194 -22.98 5.05 16.38
N LEU A 195 -22.31 5.00 15.23
CA LEU A 195 -22.60 5.87 14.10
C LEU A 195 -24.02 5.68 13.55
N ARG A 196 -24.51 4.43 13.50
CA ARG A 196 -25.91 4.13 13.13
C ARG A 196 -26.89 4.75 14.12
N HIS A 197 -26.66 4.52 15.41
CA HIS A 197 -27.49 5.08 16.48
C HIS A 197 -27.51 6.61 16.45
N GLN A 198 -26.36 7.26 16.28
CA GLN A 198 -26.27 8.72 16.16
C GLN A 198 -27.01 9.27 14.95
N ARG A 199 -27.01 8.55 13.81
CA ARG A 199 -27.81 8.93 12.63
C ARG A 199 -29.30 8.81 12.91
N GLU A 200 -29.73 7.72 13.54
CA GLU A 200 -31.13 7.51 13.92
C GLU A 200 -31.63 8.58 14.89
N VAL A 201 -30.85 8.84 15.94
CA VAL A 201 -31.19 9.85 16.97
C VAL A 201 -31.07 11.27 16.44
N GLY A 202 -30.07 11.57 15.59
CA GLY A 202 -29.92 12.87 14.95
C GLY A 202 -31.06 13.19 13.97
N LEU A 203 -31.71 12.16 13.42
CA LEU A 203 -32.94 12.29 12.63
C LEU A 203 -34.19 12.40 13.51
N SER A 204 -34.18 11.83 14.72
CA SER A 204 -35.23 12.05 15.72
C SER A 204 -35.00 13.37 16.44
N SER A 205 -35.62 14.44 15.96
CA SER A 205 -35.64 15.70 16.71
C SER A 205 -36.16 15.45 18.14
N TYR A 206 -35.34 15.73 19.15
CA TYR A 206 -35.76 15.79 20.56
C TYR A 206 -36.89 16.82 20.80
N LEU A 207 -37.28 17.60 19.79
CA LEU A 207 -38.38 18.58 19.83
C LEU A 207 -39.72 18.05 19.29
N SER A 208 -39.79 16.83 18.75
CA SER A 208 -41.04 16.30 18.18
C SER A 208 -42.14 15.99 19.21
N ALA A 209 -41.89 16.19 20.51
CA ALA A 209 -42.87 15.97 21.58
C ALA A 209 -42.90 17.09 22.64
N VAL A 210 -42.47 18.31 22.31
CA VAL A 210 -42.81 19.46 23.16
C VAL A 210 -44.19 19.94 22.75
N ASP A 211 -45.22 19.42 23.42
CA ASP A 211 -46.53 20.06 23.49
C ASP A 211 -46.31 21.40 24.22
N VAL A 212 -46.04 22.47 23.47
CA VAL A 212 -45.78 23.81 24.00
C VAL A 212 -47.10 24.32 24.59
N ARG A 213 -47.37 23.97 25.85
CA ARG A 213 -48.42 24.62 26.64
C ARG A 213 -47.93 26.02 27.00
N ILE A 214 -48.33 26.98 26.18
CA ILE A 214 -48.08 28.41 26.42
C ILE A 214 -48.83 28.79 27.71
N PHE A 215 -48.08 29.05 28.79
CA PHE A 215 -48.64 29.66 29.99
C PHE A 215 -49.06 31.10 29.67
N ARG A 216 -50.38 31.36 29.64
CA ARG A 216 -50.91 32.72 29.63
C ARG A 216 -51.04 33.20 31.07
N VAL A 217 -50.30 34.25 31.41
CA VAL A 217 -50.46 34.99 32.66
C VAL A 217 -51.51 36.08 32.39
N HIS A 218 -52.55 36.12 33.21
CA HIS A 218 -53.63 37.12 33.18
C HIS A 218 -53.27 38.36 33.99
#